data_AF-A0A812S0G6-F1
#
_entry.id   AF-A0A812S0G6-F1
#
_cell.length_a   1.000
_cell.length_b   1.000
_cell.length_c   1.000
_cell.angle_alpha   90.00
_cell.angle_beta   90.00
_cell.angle_gamma   90.00
#
_symmetry.space_group_name_H-M   'P 1'
#
loop_
_entity.id
_entity.type
_entity.pdbx_description
1 polymer ?
#
loop_
_entity_poly.entity_id
_entity_poly.type
_entity_poly.pdbx_seq_one_letter_code
_entity_poly.pdbx_strand_id
1 'polypeptide(L)'
;MRYEKIDSKLFIGNRKNFIKHLPPKSLAIFNANDILPGNADGTLPLVQNRDLFYLTGVDQEESILVVFPDAYQEHHREILFVTETNDEIARWEGEKLTKAAATEVSGIKNVQWLKDFDKIMKDLMSQAENVYLNTNEHLR
;
A
#
# COMPACT_ATOMS: atom_id res chain seq x y z
N MET A 1 3.15 -9.14 15.62
CA MET A 1 3.63 -8.10 14.68
C MET A 1 4.96 -7.57 15.19
N ARG A 2 5.86 -7.17 14.28
CA ARG A 2 7.22 -6.69 14.58
C ARG A 2 7.24 -5.37 15.38
N TYR A 3 6.16 -4.60 15.32
CA TYR A 3 6.01 -3.29 15.96
C TYR A 3 4.84 -3.30 16.96
N GLU A 4 4.94 -2.46 17.98
CA GLU A 4 3.77 -2.08 18.79
C GLU A 4 2.75 -1.36 17.91
N LYS A 5 1.46 -1.46 18.26
CA LYS A 5 0.39 -0.86 17.47
C LYS A 5 0.51 0.66 17.48
N ILE A 6 0.83 1.22 16.31
CA ILE A 6 0.91 2.66 16.09
C ILE A 6 -0.51 3.19 15.82
N ASP A 7 -0.86 4.34 16.40
CA ASP A 7 -2.16 5.00 16.15
C ASP A 7 -2.24 5.44 14.68
N SER A 8 -3.29 5.02 13.98
CA SER A 8 -3.52 5.31 12.56
C SER A 8 -3.66 6.81 12.26
N LYS A 9 -3.94 7.65 13.27
CA LYS A 9 -3.89 9.11 13.17
C LYS A 9 -2.53 9.62 12.69
N LEU A 10 -1.43 8.96 13.04
CA LEU A 10 -0.09 9.33 12.56
C LEU A 10 -0.04 9.21 11.03
N PHE A 11 -0.44 8.06 10.50
CA PHE A 11 -0.42 7.76 9.06
C PHE A 11 -1.37 8.67 8.29
N ILE A 12 -2.56 8.95 8.83
CA ILE A 12 -3.50 9.93 8.25
C ILE A 12 -2.84 11.33 8.18
N GLY A 13 -2.15 11.75 9.23
CA GLY A 13 -1.40 13.01 9.26
C GLY A 13 -0.28 13.06 8.22
N ASN A 14 0.46 11.97 8.07
CA ASN A 14 1.55 11.84 7.10
C ASN A 14 1.04 11.96 5.67
N ARG A 15 -0.05 11.24 5.33
CA ARG A 15 -0.67 11.34 4.00
C ARG A 15 -1.20 12.75 3.72
N LYS A 16 -1.86 13.39 4.69
CA LYS A 16 -2.30 14.80 4.57
C LYS A 16 -1.14 15.76 4.31
N ASN A 17 0.02 15.53 4.91
CA ASN A 17 1.20 16.35 4.66
C ASN A 17 1.77 16.09 3.26
N PHE A 18 1.89 14.81 2.87
CA PHE A 18 2.34 14.42 1.52
C PHE A 18 1.48 15.06 0.42
N ILE A 19 0.15 15.00 0.55
CA ILE A 19 -0.81 15.55 -0.41
C ILE A 19 -0.59 17.04 -0.68
N LYS A 20 -0.14 17.83 0.31
CA LYS A 20 0.13 19.27 0.13
C LYS A 20 1.26 19.56 -0.87
N HIS A 21 2.11 18.57 -1.13
CA HIS A 21 3.23 18.70 -2.05
C HIS A 21 2.91 18.19 -3.46
N LEU A 22 1.74 17.58 -3.67
CA LEU A 22 1.31 17.13 -4.97
C LEU A 22 0.75 18.29 -5.80
N PRO A 23 1.18 18.44 -7.07
CA PRO A 23 0.47 19.29 -8.01
C PRO A 23 -0.98 18.81 -8.20
N PRO A 24 -1.88 19.67 -8.69
CA PRO A 24 -3.22 19.24 -9.06
C PRO A 24 -3.20 18.05 -10.02
N LYS A 25 -4.21 17.19 -9.91
CA LYS A 25 -4.43 16.00 -10.74
C LYS A 25 -3.24 15.03 -10.75
N SER A 26 -2.58 14.90 -9.60
CA SER A 26 -1.45 13.99 -9.42
C SER A 26 -1.86 12.72 -8.69
N LEU A 27 -1.44 11.58 -9.24
CA LEU A 27 -1.59 10.26 -8.66
C LEU A 27 -0.22 9.75 -8.21
N ALA A 28 -0.11 9.27 -6.97
CA ALA A 28 1.11 8.69 -6.42
C ALA A 28 0.90 7.23 -6.06
N ILE A 29 1.88 6.37 -6.39
CA ILE A 29 1.85 4.93 -6.14
C ILE A 29 3.06 4.54 -5.30
N PHE A 30 2.80 3.82 -4.21
CA PHE A 30 3.81 3.26 -3.32
C PHE A 30 3.62 1.75 -3.22
N ASN A 31 4.69 1.00 -3.43
CA ASN A 31 4.67 -0.45 -3.42
C ASN A 31 5.39 -0.99 -2.20
N ALA A 32 4.92 -2.13 -1.69
CA ALA A 32 5.65 -2.91 -0.73
C ALA A 32 6.95 -3.44 -1.36
N ASN A 33 7.92 -3.76 -0.52
CA ASN A 33 9.11 -4.47 -0.98
C ASN A 33 8.79 -5.95 -1.19
N ASP A 34 9.51 -6.58 -2.12
CA ASP A 34 9.46 -8.02 -2.31
C ASP A 34 10.15 -8.75 -1.15
N ILE A 35 9.71 -9.99 -0.92
CA ILE A 35 10.42 -10.92 -0.05
C ILE A 35 11.64 -11.44 -0.81
N LEU A 36 12.83 -11.17 -0.28
CA LEU A 36 14.07 -11.57 -0.93
C LEU A 36 14.40 -13.05 -0.69
N PRO A 37 14.93 -13.77 -1.69
CA PRO A 37 15.35 -15.15 -1.52
C PRO A 37 16.54 -15.25 -0.56
N GLY A 38 16.53 -16.28 0.29
CA GLY A 38 17.64 -16.67 1.14
C GLY A 38 18.47 -17.78 0.49
N ASN A 39 18.27 -19.02 0.93
CA ASN A 39 18.92 -20.22 0.39
C ASN A 39 17.87 -21.29 0.07
N ALA A 40 17.98 -21.95 -1.09
CA ALA A 40 17.00 -22.90 -1.61
C ALA A 40 15.57 -22.34 -1.51
N ASP A 41 14.66 -23.05 -0.87
CA ASP A 41 13.26 -22.64 -0.67
C ASP A 41 13.06 -21.66 0.50
N GLY A 42 14.14 -21.23 1.15
CA GLY A 42 14.10 -20.28 2.26
C GLY A 42 14.09 -18.82 1.81
N THR A 43 13.36 -17.97 2.55
CA THR A 43 13.26 -16.53 2.31
C THR A 43 13.89 -15.73 3.45
N LEU A 44 14.30 -14.50 3.14
CA LEU A 44 14.68 -13.52 4.17
C LEU A 44 13.43 -12.90 4.81
N PRO A 45 13.50 -12.44 6.07
CA PRO A 45 12.41 -11.68 6.67
C PRO A 45 12.09 -10.42 5.86
N LEU A 46 10.81 -10.10 5.71
CA LEU A 46 10.38 -8.88 5.02
C LEU A 46 11.01 -7.64 5.65
N VAL A 47 11.60 -6.80 4.79
CA VAL A 47 12.01 -5.44 5.13
C VAL A 47 11.13 -4.52 4.30
N GLN A 48 10.09 -3.98 4.94
CA GLN A 48 9.08 -3.18 4.26
C GLN A 48 9.66 -1.89 3.63
N ASN A 49 9.05 -1.46 2.53
CA ASN A 49 9.31 -0.17 1.94
C ASN A 49 8.98 0.95 2.96
N ARG A 50 9.98 1.79 3.28
CA ARG A 50 9.84 2.82 4.31
C ARG A 50 8.80 3.86 3.98
N ASP A 51 8.61 4.20 2.70
CA ASP A 51 7.63 5.20 2.29
C ASP A 51 6.21 4.65 2.45
N LEU A 52 5.97 3.41 1.99
CA LEU A 52 4.69 2.75 2.19
C LEU A 52 4.38 2.59 3.68
N PHE A 53 5.36 2.13 4.47
CA PHE A 53 5.18 1.97 5.91
C PHE A 53 4.92 3.31 6.61
N TYR A 54 5.64 4.37 6.24
CA TYR A 54 5.46 5.70 6.79
C TYR A 54 4.07 6.28 6.52
N LEU A 55 3.47 5.95 5.37
CA LEU A 55 2.15 6.44 4.97
C LEU A 55 0.99 5.54 5.42
N THR A 56 1.24 4.30 5.81
CA THR A 56 0.15 3.31 6.06
C THR A 56 0.32 2.46 7.31
N GLY A 57 1.53 2.29 7.85
CA GLY A 57 1.83 1.32 8.90
C GLY A 57 1.70 -0.15 8.49
N VAL A 58 1.43 -0.45 7.22
CA VAL A 58 1.23 -1.81 6.72
C VAL A 58 2.60 -2.49 6.56
N ASP A 59 2.78 -3.57 7.31
CA ASP A 59 3.97 -4.43 7.29
C ASP A 59 3.63 -5.79 6.67
N GLN A 60 3.21 -5.77 5.41
CA GLN A 60 2.87 -6.94 4.61
C GLN A 60 3.42 -6.77 3.19
N GLU A 61 3.86 -7.87 2.60
CA GLU A 61 4.20 -8.00 1.19
C GLU A 61 2.99 -7.73 0.28
N GLU A 62 3.25 -7.57 -1.03
CA GLU A 62 2.21 -7.45 -2.06
C GLU A 62 1.11 -6.42 -1.71
N SER A 63 1.53 -5.31 -1.12
CA SER A 63 0.66 -4.22 -0.72
C SER A 63 0.97 -2.98 -1.55
N ILE A 64 -0.05 -2.24 -1.97
CA ILE A 64 0.10 -1.03 -2.78
C ILE A 64 -0.76 0.08 -2.19
N LEU A 65 -0.17 1.25 -1.95
CA LEU A 65 -0.90 2.47 -1.63
C LEU A 65 -1.02 3.32 -2.89
N VAL A 66 -2.24 3.75 -3.21
CA VAL A 66 -2.54 4.77 -4.22
C VAL A 66 -3.12 6.00 -3.52
N VAL A 67 -2.51 7.17 -3.78
CA VAL A 67 -2.98 8.46 -3.30
C VAL A 67 -3.29 9.35 -4.49
N PHE A 68 -4.54 9.77 -4.64
CA PHE A 68 -5.00 10.64 -5.72
C PHE A 68 -6.03 11.67 -5.21
N PRO A 69 -5.60 12.81 -4.66
CA PRO A 69 -6.47 13.77 -3.97
C PRO A 69 -7.63 14.30 -4.82
N ASP A 70 -7.39 14.44 -6.12
CA ASP A 70 -8.32 15.01 -7.10
C ASP A 70 -9.14 13.96 -7.85
N ALA A 71 -9.14 12.70 -7.39
CA ALA A 71 -10.02 11.67 -7.94
C ALA A 71 -11.48 12.13 -7.88
N TYR A 72 -12.24 11.88 -8.96
CA TYR A 72 -13.64 12.29 -9.07
C TYR A 72 -14.50 11.69 -7.95
N GLN A 73 -14.26 10.41 -7.64
CA GLN A 73 -14.94 9.71 -6.55
C GLN A 73 -14.12 9.84 -5.26
N GLU A 74 -14.74 10.33 -4.18
CA GLU A 74 -14.03 10.59 -2.91
C GLU A 74 -13.34 9.34 -2.35
N HIS A 75 -13.95 8.16 -2.49
CA HIS A 75 -13.38 6.90 -2.02
C HIS A 75 -12.16 6.46 -2.84
N HIS A 76 -11.94 7.00 -4.03
CA HIS A 76 -10.74 6.74 -4.84
C HIS A 76 -9.54 7.62 -4.47
N ARG A 77 -9.70 8.55 -3.52
CA ARG A 77 -8.61 9.47 -3.15
C ARG A 77 -7.48 8.83 -2.37
N GLU A 78 -7.79 7.81 -1.58
CA GLU A 78 -6.82 6.98 -0.88
C GLU A 78 -7.29 5.53 -1.01
N ILE A 79 -6.49 4.69 -1.66
CA ILE A 79 -6.80 3.27 -1.85
C ILE A 79 -5.61 2.45 -1.39
N LEU A 80 -5.87 1.47 -0.52
CA LEU A 80 -4.88 0.48 -0.12
C LEU A 80 -5.25 -0.87 -0.73
N PHE A 81 -4.32 -1.47 -1.44
CA PHE A 81 -4.44 -2.82 -1.98
C PHE A 81 -3.65 -3.77 -1.10
N VAL A 82 -4.25 -4.90 -0.77
CA VAL A 82 -3.61 -6.01 -0.03
C VAL A 82 -3.93 -7.34 -0.71
N THR A 83 -3.04 -8.31 -0.58
CA THR A 83 -3.31 -9.67 -1.07
C THR A 83 -4.42 -10.35 -0.27
N GLU A 84 -5.32 -11.02 -1.00
CA GLU A 84 -6.39 -11.82 -0.41
C GLU A 84 -5.80 -13.08 0.22
N THR A 85 -6.17 -13.36 1.46
CA THR A 85 -5.78 -14.60 2.15
C THR A 85 -6.96 -15.56 2.25
N ASN A 86 -6.66 -16.85 2.23
CA ASN A 86 -7.62 -17.91 2.50
C ASN A 86 -7.07 -18.81 3.62
N ASP A 87 -7.92 -19.67 4.19
CA ASP A 87 -7.55 -20.55 5.31
C ASP A 87 -6.44 -21.56 4.97
N GLU A 88 -6.19 -21.81 3.68
CA GLU A 88 -5.09 -22.67 3.24
C GLU A 88 -3.77 -21.90 3.24
N ILE A 89 -3.75 -20.69 2.66
CA ILE A 89 -2.59 -19.79 2.64
C ILE A 89 -2.20 -19.38 4.05
N ALA A 90 -3.16 -19.05 4.91
CA ALA A 90 -2.89 -18.64 6.29
C ALA A 90 -2.18 -19.73 7.12
N ARG A 91 -2.39 -21.02 6.80
CA ARG A 91 -1.69 -22.14 7.44
C ARG A 91 -0.22 -22.25 7.04
N TRP A 92 0.13 -21.84 5.84
CA TRP A 92 1.49 -21.98 5.29
C TRP A 92 2.31 -20.70 5.36
N GLU A 93 1.69 -19.56 5.07
CA GLU A 93 2.35 -18.24 4.97
C GLU A 93 2.07 -17.33 6.18
N GLY A 94 1.17 -17.75 7.09
CA GLY A 94 0.74 -16.96 8.23
C GLY A 94 -0.45 -16.03 7.92
N GLU A 95 -1.00 -15.42 8.96
CA GLU A 95 -2.15 -14.52 8.82
C GLU A 95 -1.76 -13.23 8.09
N LYS A 96 -2.30 -13.03 6.89
CA LYS A 96 -2.25 -11.74 6.18
C LYS A 96 -3.37 -10.82 6.68
N LEU A 97 -3.21 -9.52 6.48
CA LEU A 97 -4.20 -8.50 6.82
C LEU A 97 -5.51 -8.72 6.08
N THR A 98 -6.60 -8.82 6.83
CA THR A 98 -7.93 -8.64 6.28
C THR A 98 -8.14 -7.16 5.89
N LYS A 99 -9.10 -6.87 5.01
CA LYS A 99 -9.47 -5.48 4.70
C LYS A 99 -9.80 -4.66 5.95
N ALA A 100 -10.45 -5.28 6.94
CA ALA A 100 -10.78 -4.64 8.21
C ALA A 100 -9.53 -4.32 9.05
N ALA A 101 -8.60 -5.28 9.17
CA ALA A 101 -7.34 -5.06 9.88
C ALA A 101 -6.46 -4.01 9.19
N ALA A 102 -6.37 -4.05 7.85
CA ALA A 102 -5.67 -3.05 7.05
C ALA A 102 -6.28 -1.64 7.22
N THR A 103 -7.61 -1.54 7.31
CA THR A 103 -8.33 -0.28 7.62
C THR A 103 -7.97 0.21 9.02
N GLU A 104 -7.95 -0.68 10.01
CA GLU A 104 -7.64 -0.33 11.40
C GLU A 104 -6.19 0.18 11.56
N VAL A 105 -5.24 -0.48 10.90
CA VAL A 105 -3.81 -0.11 10.94
C VAL A 105 -3.56 1.20 10.20
N SER A 106 -4.08 1.35 8.97
CA SER A 106 -3.73 2.47 8.09
C SER A 106 -4.63 3.70 8.22
N GLY A 107 -5.85 3.52 8.73
CA GLY A 107 -6.90 4.53 8.71
C GLY A 107 -7.49 4.81 7.32
N ILE A 108 -7.11 4.03 6.30
CA ILE A 108 -7.64 4.15 4.93
C ILE A 108 -8.97 3.42 4.85
N LYS A 109 -10.01 4.12 4.40
CA LYS A 109 -11.38 3.57 4.34
C LYS A 109 -11.59 2.64 3.13
N ASN A 110 -10.91 2.90 2.02
CA ASN A 110 -11.03 2.10 0.81
C ASN A 110 -9.87 1.10 0.73
N VAL A 111 -10.11 -0.11 1.24
CA VAL A 111 -9.18 -1.23 1.11
C VAL A 111 -9.70 -2.23 0.08
N GLN A 112 -8.88 -2.52 -0.92
CA GLN A 112 -9.19 -3.40 -2.04
C GLN A 112 -8.26 -4.60 -2.10
N TRP A 113 -8.67 -5.63 -2.84
CA TRP A 113 -7.79 -6.77 -3.09
C TRP A 113 -6.83 -6.45 -4.21
N LEU A 114 -5.60 -6.93 -4.11
CA LEU A 114 -4.57 -6.68 -5.13
C LEU A 114 -4.99 -7.11 -6.53
N LYS A 115 -5.77 -8.20 -6.66
CA LYS A 115 -6.32 -8.66 -7.95
C LYS A 115 -7.18 -7.63 -8.69
N ASP A 116 -7.74 -6.66 -7.98
CA ASP A 116 -8.58 -5.60 -8.54
C ASP A 116 -7.77 -4.34 -8.96
N PHE A 117 -6.45 -4.34 -8.70
CA PHE A 117 -5.56 -3.20 -8.94
C PHE A 117 -5.62 -2.70 -10.38
N ASP A 118 -5.38 -3.58 -11.36
CA ASP A 118 -5.35 -3.18 -12.78
C ASP A 118 -6.66 -2.57 -13.26
N LYS A 119 -7.79 -3.07 -12.75
CA LYS A 119 -9.12 -2.56 -13.09
C LYS A 119 -9.32 -1.14 -12.56
N ILE A 120 -8.99 -0.92 -11.28
CA ILE A 120 -9.15 0.39 -10.64
C ILE A 120 -8.15 1.38 -11.22
N MET A 121 -6.90 0.97 -11.44
CA MET A 121 -5.88 1.83 -12.02
C MET A 121 -6.25 2.35 -13.41
N LYS A 122 -6.89 1.54 -14.26
CA LYS A 122 -7.37 2.01 -15.57
C LYS A 122 -8.34 3.20 -15.45
N ASP A 123 -9.21 3.20 -14.45
CA ASP A 123 -10.13 4.32 -14.20
C ASP A 123 -9.37 5.55 -13.68
N LEU A 124 -8.50 5.38 -12.67
CA LEU A 124 -7.75 6.49 -12.08
C LEU A 124 -6.78 7.15 -13.07
N MET A 125 -6.12 6.35 -13.90
CA MET A 125 -5.16 6.83 -14.91
C MET A 125 -5.83 7.68 -15.99
N SER A 126 -7.13 7.51 -16.24
CA SER A 126 -7.87 8.36 -17.18
C SER A 126 -8.11 9.79 -16.66
N GLN A 127 -7.99 9.98 -15.34
CA GLN A 127 -8.26 11.24 -14.64
C GLN A 127 -6.97 11.97 -14.23
N ALA A 128 -5.85 11.25 -14.08
CA ALA A 128 -4.58 11.80 -13.63
C ALA A 128 -3.82 12.49 -14.78
N GLU A 129 -3.24 13.66 -14.50
CA GLU A 129 -2.32 14.36 -15.41
C GLU A 129 -0.86 14.05 -15.08
N ASN A 130 -0.55 13.83 -13.80
CA ASN A 130 0.79 13.50 -13.32
C ASN A 130 0.77 12.17 -12.56
N VAL A 131 1.77 11.33 -12.79
CA VAL A 131 1.92 10.05 -12.09
C VAL A 131 3.30 10.00 -11.42
N TYR A 132 3.28 9.79 -10.10
CA TYR A 132 4.47 9.69 -9.26
C TYR A 132 4.68 8.23 -8.87
N LEU A 133 5.86 7.72 -9.21
CA LEU A 133 6.32 6.39 -8.84
C LEU A 133 7.58 6.55 -8.00
N ASN A 134 7.73 5.71 -6.99
CA ASN A 134 9.03 5.55 -6.37
C ASN A 134 9.99 4.97 -7.41
N THR A 135 11.04 5.72 -7.74
CA THR A 135 12.05 5.25 -8.70
C THR A 135 12.61 3.92 -8.25
N ASN A 136 12.87 3.74 -6.93
CA ASN A 136 13.43 2.52 -6.34
C ASN A 136 14.60 1.94 -7.19
N GLU A 137 15.30 2.81 -7.91
CA GLU A 137 16.31 2.43 -8.87
C GLU A 137 17.55 2.05 -8.07
N HIS A 138 17.76 0.74 -7.95
CA HIS A 138 19.07 0.24 -7.57
C HIS A 138 19.91 0.17 -8.84
N LEU A 139 20.92 1.03 -8.94
CA LEU A 139 22.01 0.83 -9.89
C LEU A 139 22.63 -0.53 -9.54
N ARG A 140 22.28 -1.58 -10.28
CA ARG A 140 23.02 -2.84 -10.26
C ARG A 140 24.18 -2.72 -11.21
#